data_AF-A0A915L1W5-F1
#
_entry.id   AF-A0A915L1W5-F1
#
_cell.length_a   1.000
_cell.length_b   1.000
_cell.length_c   1.000
_cell.angle_alpha   90.00
_cell.angle_beta   90.00
_cell.angle_gamma   90.00
#
_symmetry.space_group_name_H-M   'P 1'
#
loop_
_entity.id
_entity.type
_entity.pdbx_description
1 polymer ?
#
loop_
_entity_poly.entity_id
_entity_poly.type
_entity_poly.pdbx_seq_one_letter_code
_entity_poly.pdbx_strand_id
1 'polypeptide(L)' 'MHEQYAEYMRGNSPHEKVIRRDVSRTYPEHEFFREANGRGQTSLFNVMKGMVDVSANNRHF' A
#
# COMPACT_ATOMS: atom_id res chain seq x y z
N MET A 1 -1.63 -18.90 3.80
CA MET A 1 -0.94 -17.83 3.05
C MET A 1 -1.88 -16.72 2.59
N HIS A 2 -2.98 -17.00 1.89
CA HIS A 2 -3.88 -15.93 1.41
C HIS A 2 -4.71 -15.24 2.52
N GLU A 3 -5.16 -15.98 3.53
CA GLU A 3 -6.01 -15.41 4.60
C GLU A 3 -5.29 -14.36 5.46
N GLN A 4 -4.01 -14.61 5.78
CA GLN A 4 -3.21 -13.73 6.61
C GLN A 4 -2.91 -12.39 5.92
N TYR A 5 -2.64 -12.41 4.60
CA TYR A 5 -2.54 -11.20 3.79
C TYR A 5 -3.85 -10.41 3.80
N ALA A 6 -4.98 -11.09 3.65
CA ALA A 6 -6.30 -10.46 3.68
C ALA A 6 -6.65 -9.87 5.05
N GLU A 7 -6.14 -10.43 6.15
CA GLU A 7 -6.26 -9.84 7.49
C GLU A 7 -5.40 -8.59 7.67
N TYR A 8 -4.14 -8.62 7.22
CA TYR A 8 -3.27 -7.45 7.28
C TYR A 8 -3.83 -6.28 6.44
N MET A 9 -4.42 -6.58 5.29
CA MET A 9 -5.08 -5.55 4.45
C MET A 9 -6.29 -4.90 5.11
N ARG A 10 -6.99 -5.61 6.01
CA ARG A 10 -8.20 -5.14 6.72
C ARG A 10 -7.88 -4.17 7.86
N GLY A 11 -6.66 -4.20 8.41
CA GLY A 11 -6.23 -3.29 9.46
C GLY A 11 -5.96 -1.87 8.95
N ASN A 12 -6.13 -0.86 9.82
CA ASN A 12 -5.69 0.50 9.53
C ASN A 12 -4.21 0.65 9.90
N SER A 13 -3.38 1.06 8.94
CA SER A 13 -1.96 1.34 9.18
C SER A 13 -1.74 2.81 9.58
N PRO A 14 -0.91 3.12 10.60
CA PRO A 14 -0.52 4.51 10.88
C PRO A 14 0.20 5.17 9.69
N HIS A 15 0.74 4.37 8.77
CA HIS A 15 1.47 4.83 7.60
C HIS A 15 0.59 5.10 6.37
N GLU A 16 -0.72 4.82 6.40
CA GLU A 16 -1.58 4.97 5.21
C GLU A 16 -1.54 6.37 4.59
N LYS A 17 -1.53 7.42 5.43
CA LYS A 17 -1.46 8.81 4.95
C LYS A 17 -0.16 9.10 4.21
N VAL A 18 0.95 8.56 4.72
CA VAL A 18 2.28 8.74 4.11
C VAL A 18 2.35 7.95 2.80
N ILE A 19 1.87 6.70 2.79
CA ILE A 19 1.83 5.86 1.59
C ILE A 19 1.00 6.52 0.50
N ARG A 20 -0.21 7.04 0.80
CA ARG A 20 -1.05 7.73 -0.19
C ARG A 20 -0.35 8.93 -0.81
N ARG A 21 0.31 9.76 0.01
CA ARG A 21 1.09 10.91 -0.46
C ARG A 21 2.24 10.49 -1.36
N ASP A 22 2.91 9.38 -1.06
CA ASP A 22 4.07 8.93 -1.82
C ASP A 22 3.67 8.23 -3.12
N VAL A 23 2.54 7.52 -3.12
CA VAL A 23 1.95 6.91 -4.33
C VAL A 23 1.60 7.96 -5.38
N SER A 24 0.99 9.09 -4.99
CA SER A 24 0.57 10.13 -5.96
C SER A 24 1.74 10.80 -6.69
N ARG A 25 2.97 10.70 -6.15
CA ARG A 25 4.20 11.25 -6.73
C ARG A 25 5.12 10.18 -7.33
N THR A 26 4.71 8.92 -7.35
CA THR A 26 5.52 7.81 -7.87
C THR A 26 5.16 7.54 -9.33
N TYR A 27 6.10 7.81 -10.24
CA TYR A 27 5.93 7.70 -11.70
C TYR A 27 4.72 8.48 -12.26
N PRO A 28 4.55 9.77 -11.94
CA PRO A 28 3.34 10.53 -12.27
C PRO A 28 3.08 10.65 -13.79
N GLU A 29 4.12 10.51 -14.61
CA GLU A 29 4.02 10.60 -16.08
C GLU A 29 3.76 9.23 -16.74
N HIS A 30 3.94 8.13 -16.01
CA HIS A 30 3.73 6.80 -16.55
C HIS A 30 2.22 6.54 -16.70
N GLU A 31 1.80 6.09 -17.88
CA GLU A 31 0.37 5.95 -18.23
C GLU A 31 -0.44 5.15 -17.20
N PHE A 32 0.16 4.10 -16.64
CA PHE A 32 -0.47 3.27 -15.62
C PHE A 32 -0.68 3.97 -14.25
N PHE A 33 0.14 4.98 -13.92
CA PHE A 33 0.16 5.64 -12.60
C PHE A 33 -0.32 7.10 -12.63
N ARG A 34 -0.46 7.70 -13.83
CA ARG A 34 -0.85 9.11 -13.99
C ARG A 34 -2.25 9.46 -13.47
N GLU A 35 -3.15 8.48 -13.46
CA GLU A 35 -4.53 8.70 -13.01
C GLU A 35 -4.57 8.76 -11.47
N ALA A 36 -4.94 9.92 -10.94
CA ALA A 36 -5.13 10.12 -9.51
C ALA A 36 -6.20 9.16 -8.97
N ASN A 37 -5.84 8.38 -7.94
CA ASN A 37 -6.68 7.30 -7.41
C ASN A 37 -7.04 6.21 -8.45
N GLY A 38 -6.33 6.15 -9.57
CA GLY A 38 -6.51 5.13 -10.59
C GLY A 38 -6.02 3.76 -10.15
N ARG A 39 -6.16 2.78 -11.04
CA ARG A 39 -5.80 1.38 -10.74
C ARG A 39 -4.34 1.24 -10.34
N GLY A 40 -3.39 1.86 -11.05
CA GLY A 40 -1.97 1.73 -10.74
C GLY A 40 -1.61 2.30 -9.37
N GLN A 41 -2.16 3.45 -9.02
CA GLN A 41 -1.97 4.04 -7.68
C GLN A 41 -2.57 3.15 -6.59
N THR A 42 -3.76 2.60 -6.81
CA THR A 42 -4.42 1.70 -5.85
C THR A 42 -3.64 0.40 -5.65
N SER A 43 -3.15 -0.20 -6.75
CA SER A 43 -2.30 -1.39 -6.70
C SER A 43 -1.00 -1.13 -5.94
N LEU A 44 -0.32 -0.02 -6.21
CA LEU A 44 0.91 0.35 -5.51
C LEU A 44 0.66 0.63 -4.02
N PHE A 45 -0.43 1.33 -3.68
CA PHE A 45 -0.85 1.53 -2.29
C PHE A 45 -1.02 0.19 -1.55
N ASN A 46 -1.70 -0.78 -2.15
CA ASN A 46 -1.93 -2.08 -1.53
C ASN A 46 -0.62 -2.85 -1.31
N VAL A 47 0.29 -2.85 -2.29
CA VAL A 47 1.61 -3.50 -2.13
C VAL A 47 2.40 -2.86 -0.99
N MET A 48 2.47 -1.53 -0.97
CA MET A 48 3.20 -0.78 0.07
C MET A 48 2.59 -0.99 1.45
N LYS A 49 1.25 -0.95 1.55
CA LYS A 49 0.52 -1.24 2.79
C LYS A 49 0.83 -2.64 3.29
N GLY A 50 0.79 -3.65 2.42
CA GLY A 50 1.11 -5.03 2.77
C GLY A 50 2.53 -5.20 3.29
N MET A 51 3.52 -4.59 2.63
CA MET A 51 4.90 -4.65 3.08
C MET A 51 5.09 -4.02 4.48
N VAL A 52 4.51 -2.85 4.69
CA VAL A 52 4.63 -2.12 5.97
C VAL A 52 3.89 -2.84 7.10
N ASP A 53 2.68 -3.33 6.85
CA ASP A 53 1.86 -3.96 7.87
C ASP A 53 2.33 -5.38 8.21
N VAL A 54 2.81 -6.15 7.23
CA VAL A 54 3.51 -7.43 7.49
C VAL A 54 4.76 -7.19 8.34
N SER A 55 5.53 -6.14 8.05
CA SER A 55 6.71 -5.78 8.86
C SER A 55 6.33 -5.37 10.28
N ALA A 56 5.22 -4.63 10.48
CA ALA A 56 4.77 -4.22 11.79
C ALA A 56 4.33 -5.41 12.68
N ASN A 57 3.65 -6.40 12.10
CA ASN A 57 3.18 -7.58 12.83
C ASN A 57 4.25 -8.67 13.03
N ASN A 58 5.29 -8.72 12.19
CA ASN A 58 6.43 -9.63 12.40
C ASN A 58 7.46 -9.13 13.45
N ARG A 59 7.25 -7.95 14.06
CA ARG A 59 8.13 -7.42 15.13
C ARG A 59 7.80 -7.93 16.53
N HIS A 60 6.94 -8.94 16.66
CA HIS A 60 6.60 -9.58 17.94
C HIS A 60 7.17 -10.99 18.11
N PHE A 61 8.17 -11.37 17.29
CA PHE A 61 9.00 -12.56 17.50
C PHE A 61 10.47 -12.18 17.51
#